data_AF-A0A3M2AHR8-F1
#
_entry.id   AF-A0A3M2AHR8-F1
#
_cell.length_a   1.000
_cell.length_b   1.000
_cell.length_c   1.000
_cell.angle_alpha   90.00
_cell.angle_beta   90.00
_cell.angle_gamma   90.00
#
_symmetry.space_group_name_H-M   'P 1'
#
loop_
_entity.id
_entity.type
_entity.pdbx_description
1 polymer ?
#
loop_
_entity_poly.entity_id
_entity_poly.type
_entity_poly.pdbx_seq_one_letter_code
_entity_poly.pdbx_strand_id
1 'polypeptide(L)'
;MNTTSFSLALSLTCACLIGSPNRLLSANLPPEPSAEYLVREDVNIITGLYTREYALGKDGVVDYKTARQIVISEYNEYWNTVVETLEFPLFYWHDADHDGQFEMWIDPKGHGCVCDIVPYTPYPE
;
A
#
# COMPACT_ATOMS: atom_id res chain seq x y z
N MET A 1 -41.30 -47.16 -42.14
CA MET A 1 -42.30 -47.26 -41.06
C MET A 1 -41.65 -46.86 -39.75
N ASN A 2 -42.12 -45.72 -39.23
CA ASN A 2 -42.15 -45.24 -37.85
C ASN A 2 -40.96 -45.44 -36.89
N THR A 3 -40.32 -44.33 -36.53
CA THR A 3 -39.89 -44.04 -35.15
C THR A 3 -40.06 -42.55 -34.82
N THR A 4 -41.10 -42.27 -34.02
CA THR A 4 -41.25 -41.22 -32.99
C THR A 4 -40.13 -41.33 -31.93
N SER A 5 -39.74 -40.37 -31.07
CA SER A 5 -40.04 -38.97 -30.78
C SER A 5 -38.98 -38.48 -29.77
N PHE A 6 -38.84 -37.17 -29.67
CA PHE A 6 -38.09 -36.31 -28.73
C PHE A 6 -37.97 -36.77 -27.26
N SER A 7 -36.83 -36.45 -26.62
CA SER A 7 -36.81 -35.59 -25.40
C SER A 7 -35.40 -35.14 -25.00
N LEU A 8 -35.27 -33.82 -24.79
CA LEU A 8 -34.16 -33.09 -24.19
C LEU A 8 -34.02 -33.42 -22.69
N ALA A 9 -32.79 -33.51 -22.20
CA ALA A 9 -32.47 -33.14 -20.83
C ALA A 9 -31.07 -32.51 -20.78
N LEU A 10 -31.08 -31.17 -20.76
CA LEU A 10 -29.94 -30.30 -20.51
C LEU A 10 -29.76 -30.21 -18.99
N SER A 11 -28.65 -30.69 -18.43
CA SER A 11 -28.26 -30.32 -17.07
C SER A 11 -26.82 -29.81 -17.07
N LEU A 12 -26.71 -28.50 -17.30
CA LEU A 12 -25.53 -27.70 -17.13
C LEU A 12 -25.49 -27.25 -15.66
N THR A 13 -24.58 -27.78 -14.86
CA THR A 13 -24.24 -27.18 -13.56
C THR A 13 -22.73 -27.24 -13.37
N CYS A 14 -22.05 -26.31 -14.02
CA CYS A 14 -20.69 -25.95 -13.70
C CYS A 14 -20.73 -25.17 -12.38
N ALA A 15 -20.38 -25.84 -11.28
CA ALA A 15 -20.20 -25.20 -9.99
C ALA A 15 -18.89 -24.38 -10.01
N CYS A 16 -19.00 -23.13 -10.44
CA CYS A 16 -18.01 -22.10 -10.13
C CYS A 16 -18.47 -21.32 -8.90
N LEU A 17 -17.48 -20.68 -8.25
CA LEU A 17 -17.59 -19.74 -7.14
C LEU A 17 -17.73 -20.50 -5.80
N ILE A 18 -16.76 -20.48 -4.89
CA ILE A 18 -16.27 -19.28 -4.20
C ILE A 18 -14.75 -19.43 -3.96
N GLY A 19 -13.94 -18.85 -4.84
CA GLY A 19 -12.57 -18.48 -4.50
C GLY A 19 -12.59 -17.00 -4.15
N SER A 20 -12.36 -16.66 -2.87
CA SER A 20 -12.28 -15.28 -2.40
C SER A 20 -11.21 -14.51 -3.20
N PRO A 21 -11.52 -13.38 -3.86
CA PRO A 21 -10.58 -12.71 -4.77
C PRO A 21 -9.68 -11.70 -4.05
N ASN A 22 -9.27 -11.93 -2.80
CA ASN A 22 -8.59 -10.89 -1.99
C ASN A 22 -7.11 -11.17 -1.70
N ARG A 23 -6.40 -11.97 -2.51
CA ARG A 23 -4.96 -12.24 -2.29
C ARG A 23 -4.01 -11.70 -3.35
N LEU A 24 -4.46 -10.88 -4.30
CA LEU A 24 -3.62 -10.45 -5.44
C LEU A 24 -3.12 -9.00 -5.38
N LEU A 25 -3.54 -8.18 -4.42
CA LEU A 25 -3.15 -6.76 -4.38
C LEU A 25 -1.86 -6.47 -3.58
N SER A 26 -1.45 -7.37 -2.68
CA SER A 26 -0.21 -7.19 -1.89
C SER A 26 1.07 -7.54 -2.67
N ALA A 27 0.98 -8.15 -3.86
CA ALA A 27 2.14 -8.67 -4.58
C ALA A 27 3.01 -7.57 -5.23
N ASN A 28 2.50 -6.34 -5.36
CA ASN A 28 3.18 -5.25 -6.07
C ASN A 28 3.56 -4.06 -5.17
N LEU A 29 3.31 -4.11 -3.86
CA LEU A 29 3.79 -3.06 -2.98
C LEU A 29 5.31 -3.22 -2.80
N PRO A 30 6.13 -2.23 -3.18
CA PRO A 30 7.56 -2.32 -2.93
C PRO A 30 7.83 -2.38 -1.42
N PRO A 31 8.78 -3.22 -0.97
CA PRO A 31 9.13 -3.30 0.44
C PRO A 31 9.83 -2.01 0.89
N GLU A 32 9.59 -1.60 2.14
CA GLU A 32 10.28 -0.45 2.70
C GLU A 32 11.80 -0.71 2.77
N PRO A 33 12.63 0.23 2.28
CA PRO A 33 14.08 0.07 2.30
C PRO A 33 14.66 0.01 3.71
N SER A 34 15.84 -0.58 3.81
CA SER A 34 16.59 -0.61 5.07
C SER A 34 17.07 0.80 5.46
N ALA A 35 17.43 0.97 6.72
CA ALA A 35 17.92 2.25 7.25
C ALA A 35 19.23 2.74 6.59
N GLU A 36 19.94 1.90 5.83
CA GLU A 36 21.17 2.31 5.13
C GLU A 36 20.91 3.25 3.95
N TYR A 37 19.69 3.26 3.42
CA TYR A 37 19.24 4.15 2.34
C TYR A 37 18.50 5.37 2.87
N LEU A 38 18.20 5.42 4.18
CA LEU A 38 17.45 6.49 4.80
C LEU A 38 18.28 7.78 4.79
N VAL A 39 17.74 8.83 4.17
CA VAL A 39 18.41 10.13 4.07
C VAL A 39 17.72 11.20 4.90
N ARG A 40 16.42 11.07 5.17
CA ARG A 40 15.66 12.04 5.96
C ARG A 40 14.47 11.41 6.66
N GLU A 41 14.20 11.94 7.84
CA GLU A 41 13.01 11.67 8.65
C GLU A 41 12.39 12.99 9.08
N ASP A 42 11.07 13.08 9.08
CA ASP A 42 10.34 14.26 9.57
C ASP A 42 9.14 13.84 10.42
N VAL A 43 9.02 14.45 11.59
CA VAL A 43 7.92 14.23 12.54
C VAL A 43 7.05 15.48 12.55
N ASN A 44 5.87 15.39 11.94
CA ASN A 44 4.94 16.51 11.86
C ASN A 44 3.65 16.21 12.63
N ILE A 45 3.66 16.57 13.91
CA ILE A 45 2.54 16.37 14.83
C ILE A 45 1.29 17.16 14.44
N ILE A 46 1.42 18.26 13.68
CA ILE A 46 0.28 19.06 13.21
C ILE A 46 -0.49 18.30 12.14
N THR A 47 0.23 17.65 11.22
CA THR A 47 -0.38 16.76 10.20
C THR A 47 -0.68 15.36 10.73
N GLY A 48 -0.13 14.99 11.89
CA GLY A 48 -0.22 13.63 12.44
C GLY A 48 0.57 12.61 11.63
N LEU A 49 1.60 13.02 10.89
CA LEU A 49 2.40 12.15 10.03
C LEU A 49 3.86 12.12 10.45
N TYR A 50 4.42 10.93 10.39
CA TYR A 50 5.86 10.68 10.44
C TYR A 50 6.30 10.17 9.07
N THR A 51 7.23 10.87 8.44
CA THR A 51 7.69 10.57 7.08
C THR A 51 9.13 10.11 7.06
N ARG A 52 9.43 9.18 6.15
CA ARG A 52 10.78 8.66 5.91
C ARG A 52 11.07 8.72 4.42
N GLU A 53 12.24 9.20 4.08
CA GLU A 53 12.71 9.35 2.70
C GLU A 53 14.03 8.60 2.50
N TYR A 54 14.16 7.93 1.36
CA TYR A 54 15.30 7.08 1.04
C TYR A 54 15.85 7.42 -0.33
N ALA A 55 17.15 7.21 -0.48
CA ALA A 55 17.87 7.29 -1.75
C ALA A 55 18.49 5.91 -2.05
N LEU A 56 17.76 5.06 -2.75
CA LEU A 56 18.17 3.69 -3.10
C LEU A 56 19.43 3.68 -3.98
N GLY A 57 19.57 4.66 -4.86
CA GLY A 57 20.77 4.86 -5.69
C GLY A 57 22.04 5.26 -4.92
N LYS A 58 21.94 5.63 -3.63
CA LYS A 58 23.03 6.20 -2.80
C LYS A 58 23.70 7.44 -3.42
N ASP A 59 22.99 8.13 -4.30
CA ASP A 59 23.37 9.40 -4.94
C ASP A 59 22.77 10.63 -4.23
N GLY A 60 21.97 10.39 -3.18
CA GLY A 60 21.27 11.42 -2.42
C GLY A 60 19.97 11.90 -3.09
N VAL A 61 19.59 11.32 -4.22
CA VAL A 61 18.29 11.59 -4.87
C VAL A 61 17.25 10.69 -4.22
N VAL A 62 16.15 11.30 -3.75
CA VAL A 62 15.08 10.54 -3.09
C VAL A 62 14.21 9.87 -4.15
N ASP A 63 14.14 8.55 -4.09
CA ASP A 63 13.42 7.65 -5.01
C ASP A 63 12.39 6.78 -4.26
N TYR A 64 12.38 6.80 -2.92
CA TYR A 64 11.39 6.10 -2.12
C TYR A 64 10.97 6.93 -0.91
N LYS A 65 9.67 6.96 -0.61
CA LYS A 65 9.12 7.67 0.55
C LYS A 65 7.99 6.91 1.21
N THR A 66 7.86 7.06 2.52
CA THR A 66 6.71 6.58 3.29
C THR A 66 6.17 7.66 4.22
N ALA A 67 4.88 7.59 4.52
CA ALA A 67 4.27 8.38 5.58
C ALA A 67 3.37 7.50 6.46
N ARG A 68 3.69 7.45 7.75
CA ARG A 68 2.93 6.74 8.79
C ARG A 68 2.09 7.72 9.60
N GLN A 69 0.93 7.27 10.05
CA GLN A 69 0.15 8.03 11.02
C GLN A 69 0.79 7.92 12.40
N ILE A 70 0.92 9.07 13.06
CA ILE A 70 1.25 9.20 14.48
C ILE A 70 -0.03 8.91 15.28
N VAL A 71 0.06 7.96 16.21
CA VAL A 71 -1.04 7.60 17.11
C VAL A 71 -0.87 8.22 18.50
N ILE A 72 0.37 8.42 18.94
CA ILE A 72 0.73 9.06 20.21
C ILE A 72 1.87 10.03 19.95
N SER A 73 1.81 11.21 20.57
CA SER A 73 2.89 12.19 20.59
C SER A 73 3.07 12.69 22.00
N GLU A 74 4.27 12.55 22.53
CA GLU A 74 4.64 12.93 23.89
C GLU A 74 5.97 13.66 23.92
N TYR A 75 6.26 14.34 25.03
CA TYR A 75 7.58 14.88 25.31
C TYR A 75 8.28 13.99 26.32
N ASN A 76 9.51 13.57 26.02
CA ASN A 76 10.32 12.86 27.01
C ASN A 76 10.90 13.82 28.07
N GLU A 77 11.65 13.28 29.04
CA GLU A 77 12.26 14.05 30.13
C GLU A 77 13.21 15.17 29.68
N TYR A 78 13.67 15.12 28.44
CA TYR A 78 14.55 16.09 27.80
C TYR A 78 13.80 17.05 26.85
N TRP A 79 12.47 17.08 26.90
CA TRP A 79 11.62 17.88 26.02
C TRP A 79 11.74 17.55 24.53
N ASN A 80 12.23 16.36 24.19
CA ASN A 80 12.19 15.87 22.81
C ASN A 80 10.82 15.26 22.52
N THR A 81 10.28 15.57 21.34
CA THR A 81 9.08 14.91 20.83
C THR A 81 9.40 13.45 20.54
N VAL A 82 8.65 12.54 21.15
CA VAL A 82 8.67 11.10 20.86
C VAL A 82 7.29 10.74 20.35
N VAL A 83 7.25 9.95 19.27
CA VAL A 83 6.01 9.55 18.64
C VAL A 83 5.91 8.04 18.55
N GLU A 84 4.70 7.53 18.73
CA GLU A 84 4.34 6.18 18.32
C GLU A 84 3.53 6.28 17.04
N THR A 85 3.76 5.34 16.12
CA THR A 85 3.10 5.33 14.82
C THR A 85 2.38 4.01 14.58
N LEU A 86 1.48 3.99 13.61
CA LEU A 86 1.05 2.73 13.03
C LEU A 86 2.25 1.94 12.49
N GLU A 87 2.15 0.62 12.50
CA GLU A 87 3.20 -0.29 12.04
C GLU A 87 3.53 -0.05 10.56
N PHE A 88 2.50 -0.08 9.72
CA PHE A 88 2.63 0.14 8.28
C PHE A 88 2.27 1.58 7.87
N PRO A 89 3.03 2.17 6.92
CA PRO A 89 2.68 3.45 6.32
C PRO A 89 1.29 3.48 5.72
N LEU A 90 0.69 4.67 5.76
CA LEU A 90 -0.56 4.97 5.06
C LEU A 90 -0.30 5.39 3.61
N PHE A 91 0.89 5.89 3.31
CA PHE A 91 1.27 6.35 1.98
C PHE A 91 2.66 5.85 1.61
N TYR A 92 2.81 5.48 0.34
CA TYR A 92 4.04 5.02 -0.28
C TYR A 92 4.23 5.76 -1.60
N TRP A 93 5.46 6.18 -1.86
CA TRP A 93 5.89 6.72 -3.15
C TRP A 93 7.17 5.99 -3.56
N HIS A 94 7.21 5.46 -4.78
CA HIS A 94 8.40 4.82 -5.33
C HIS A 94 8.62 5.24 -6.78
N ASP A 95 9.79 5.80 -7.05
CA ASP A 95 10.32 6.10 -8.38
C ASP A 95 11.34 5.00 -8.73
N ALA A 96 10.85 3.94 -9.36
CA ALA A 96 11.61 2.71 -9.56
C ALA A 96 12.71 2.85 -10.64
N ASP A 97 12.53 3.76 -11.60
CA ASP A 97 13.43 3.99 -12.73
C ASP A 97 14.23 5.30 -12.62
N HIS A 98 14.10 6.01 -11.50
CA HIS A 98 14.78 7.27 -11.22
C HIS A 98 14.48 8.36 -12.25
N ASP A 99 13.26 8.39 -12.78
CA ASP A 99 12.83 9.36 -13.79
C ASP A 99 12.11 10.59 -13.19
N GLY A 100 11.90 10.59 -11.87
CA GLY A 100 11.18 11.60 -11.10
C GLY A 100 9.68 11.37 -11.01
N GLN A 101 9.14 10.31 -11.60
CA GLN A 101 7.73 9.92 -11.51
C GLN A 101 7.54 8.85 -10.45
N PHE A 102 6.69 9.15 -9.46
CA PHE A 102 6.42 8.22 -8.38
C PHE A 102 5.17 7.39 -8.68
N GLU A 103 5.33 6.06 -8.67
CA GLU A 103 4.24 5.16 -8.40
C GLU A 103 3.83 5.32 -6.92
N MET A 104 2.52 5.29 -6.67
CA MET A 104 1.97 5.61 -5.37
C MET A 104 1.00 4.55 -4.89
N TRP A 105 1.01 4.30 -3.58
CA TRP A 105 0.04 3.44 -2.90
C TRP A 105 -0.47 4.10 -1.63
N ILE A 106 -1.72 3.82 -1.30
CA ILE A 106 -2.37 4.34 -0.10
C ILE A 106 -3.08 3.22 0.66
N ASP A 107 -3.14 3.34 1.99
CA ASP A 107 -4.13 2.68 2.82
C ASP A 107 -5.35 3.63 2.93
N PRO A 108 -6.43 3.39 2.16
CA PRO A 108 -7.61 4.24 2.17
C PRO A 108 -8.48 4.05 3.43
N LYS A 109 -8.19 3.04 4.24
CA LYS A 109 -8.89 2.77 5.51
C LYS A 109 -8.20 3.44 6.69
N GLY A 110 -6.92 3.74 6.57
CA GLY A 110 -6.14 4.42 7.62
C GLY A 110 -5.83 3.50 8.81
N HIS A 111 -5.85 2.18 8.61
CA HIS A 111 -5.61 1.23 9.69
C HIS A 111 -4.12 0.92 9.87
N GLY A 112 -3.28 1.29 8.90
CA GLY A 112 -1.88 0.91 8.88
C GLY A 112 -1.74 -0.60 8.74
N CYS A 113 -2.51 -1.20 7.82
CA CYS A 113 -2.41 -2.62 7.48
C CYS A 113 -1.98 -2.77 6.03
N VAL A 114 -0.99 -3.63 5.77
CA VAL A 114 -0.63 -3.99 4.38
C VAL A 114 -1.82 -4.55 3.59
N CYS A 115 -2.77 -5.17 4.29
CA CYS A 115 -3.97 -5.74 3.73
C CYS A 115 -4.94 -4.72 3.11
N ASP A 116 -4.86 -3.45 3.52
CA ASP A 116 -5.73 -2.37 3.05
C ASP A 116 -5.08 -1.54 1.93
N ILE A 117 -3.78 -1.74 1.66
CA ILE A 117 -3.02 -0.91 0.71
C ILE A 117 -3.41 -1.21 -0.73
N VAL A 118 -3.66 -0.15 -1.51
CA VAL A 118 -3.98 -0.19 -2.93
C VAL A 118 -3.18 0.85 -3.72
N PRO A 119 -2.94 0.65 -5.03
CA PRO A 119 -2.38 1.70 -5.88
C PRO A 119 -3.23 2.97 -5.84
N TYR A 120 -2.58 4.12 -5.76
CA TYR A 120 -3.25 5.42 -5.82
C TYR A 120 -3.72 5.69 -7.25
N THR A 121 -5.02 5.97 -7.40
CA THR A 121 -5.59 6.46 -8.65
C THR A 121 -5.95 7.94 -8.47
N PRO A 122 -5.36 8.87 -9.24
CA PRO A 122 -5.79 10.25 -9.20
C PRO A 122 -7.26 10.35 -9.64
N TYR A 123 -7.99 11.28 -9.03
CA TYR A 123 -9.33 11.60 -9.51
C TYR A 123 -9.21 12.17 -10.93
N PRO A 124 -10.03 11.71 -11.90
CA PRO A 124 -10.10 12.36 -13.20
C PRO A 124 -10.61 13.79 -12.99
N GLU A 125 -9.89 14.77 -13.54
CA GLU A 125 -10.27 16.19 -13.56
C GLU A 125 -11.56 16.44 -14.37
#